data_AF-A0A2V6Q6V6-F1
#
_entry.id   AF-A0A2V6Q6V6-F1
#
_cell.length_a   1.000
_cell.length_b   1.000
_cell.length_c   1.000
_cell.angle_alpha   90.00
_cell.angle_beta   90.00
_cell.angle_gamma   90.00
#
_symmetry.space_group_name_H-M   'P 1'
#
loop_
_entity.id
_entity.type
_entity.pdbx_description
1 polymer ?
#
loop_
_entity_poly.entity_id
_entity_poly.type
_entity_poly.pdbx_seq_one_letter_code
_entity_poly.pdbx_strand_id
1 'polypeptide(L)'
;MSRQTTRLISTVVLTAAVAGCAGLTPEQDRGWTAFHACQSTAAPSATMEDLLVTGRVHYWTQEGVDFSAMKACMQQGGYSCDVGVTIGMRPHTYCYPKPA
;
A
#
# COMPACT_ATOMS: atom_id res chain seq x y z
N MET A 1 44.03 8.10 6.48
CA MET A 1 43.72 9.03 7.59
C MET A 1 42.46 9.80 7.26
N SER A 2 41.50 9.76 8.17
CA SER A 2 40.09 10.12 8.04
C SER A 2 39.79 11.57 7.66
N ARG A 3 38.72 11.80 6.90
CA ARG A 3 37.96 13.06 6.93
C ARG A 3 36.50 12.75 7.24
N GLN A 4 36.14 12.96 8.50
CA GLN A 4 34.77 12.97 9.01
C GLN A 4 34.02 14.14 8.37
N THR A 5 32.91 13.85 7.70
CA THR A 5 31.93 14.88 7.31
C THR A 5 30.70 14.68 8.16
N THR A 6 30.70 15.33 9.31
CA THR A 6 29.52 15.62 10.13
C THR A 6 28.54 16.43 9.29
N ARG A 7 27.25 16.06 9.22
CA ARG A 7 26.11 16.97 9.50
C ARG A 7 24.73 16.38 9.20
N LEU A 8 23.87 16.56 10.23
CA LEU A 8 22.41 16.79 10.19
C LEU A 8 21.51 15.57 9.99
N ILE A 9 21.33 14.81 11.07
CA ILE A 9 20.17 13.95 11.28
C ILE A 9 18.96 14.86 11.55
N SER A 10 18.13 15.08 10.53
CA SER A 10 16.83 15.74 10.70
C SER A 10 15.83 14.71 11.22
N THR A 11 15.57 14.74 12.53
CA THR A 11 14.56 13.89 13.18
C THR A 11 13.17 14.43 12.83
N VAL A 12 12.56 13.92 11.77
CA VAL A 12 11.16 14.22 11.44
C VAL A 12 10.28 13.41 12.40
N VAL A 13 9.72 14.09 13.40
CA VAL A 13 8.67 13.54 14.25
C VAL A 13 7.37 13.57 13.45
N LEU A 14 6.99 12.43 12.86
CA LEU A 14 5.66 12.27 12.28
C LEU A 14 4.64 12.18 13.43
N THR A 15 3.93 13.28 13.67
CA THR A 15 2.72 13.30 14.49
C THR A 15 1.64 12.45 13.82
N ALA A 16 1.44 11.23 14.31
CA ALA A 16 0.31 10.40 13.93
C ALA A 16 -0.98 11.05 14.48
N ALA A 17 -1.75 11.66 13.58
CA ALA A 17 -3.05 12.22 13.90
C ALA A 17 -4.02 11.09 14.30
N VAL A 18 -4.49 11.15 15.55
CA VAL A 18 -5.47 10.23 16.12
C VAL A 18 -6.85 10.62 15.59
N ALA A 19 -7.39 9.87 14.63
CA ALA A 19 -8.76 10.03 14.15
C ALA A 19 -9.57 8.76 14.49
N GLY A 20 -10.47 8.87 15.49
CA GLY A 20 -11.52 7.88 15.80
C GLY A 20 -11.04 6.56 16.44
N CYS A 21 -11.39 6.32 17.71
CA CYS A 21 -11.07 5.08 18.45
C CYS A 21 -11.92 3.87 18.03
N ALA A 22 -12.05 3.60 16.74
CA ALA A 22 -12.35 2.28 16.22
C ALA A 22 -11.10 1.84 15.47
N GLY A 23 -10.21 1.12 16.16
CA GLY A 23 -8.99 0.59 15.55
C GLY A 23 -9.32 -0.33 14.38
N LEU A 24 -8.39 -0.46 13.43
CA LEU A 24 -8.50 -1.42 12.34
C LEU A 24 -8.68 -2.84 12.92
N THR A 25 -9.52 -3.66 12.27
CA THR A 25 -9.50 -5.10 12.56
C THR A 25 -8.14 -5.68 12.20
N PRO A 26 -7.74 -6.85 12.76
CA PRO A 26 -6.48 -7.50 12.38
C PRO A 26 -6.36 -7.75 10.87
N GLU A 27 -7.46 -8.00 10.18
CA GLU A 27 -7.52 -8.17 8.73
C GLU A 27 -7.30 -6.85 7.99
N GLN A 28 -7.91 -5.76 8.48
CA GLN A 28 -7.69 -4.43 7.93
C GLN A 28 -6.26 -3.96 8.14
N ASP A 29 -5.69 -4.16 9.33
CA ASP A 29 -4.31 -3.78 9.63
C ASP A 29 -3.31 -4.52 8.71
N ARG A 30 -3.55 -5.81 8.45
CA ARG A 30 -2.79 -6.59 7.46
C ARG A 30 -2.95 -6.03 6.03
N GLY A 31 -4.16 -5.67 5.64
CA GLY A 31 -4.44 -5.04 4.34
C GLY A 31 -3.73 -3.71 4.16
N TRP A 32 -3.84 -2.85 5.16
CA TRP A 32 -3.19 -1.54 5.23
C TRP A 32 -1.68 -1.65 5.13
N THR A 33 -1.09 -2.51 5.96
CA THR A 33 0.36 -2.73 6.01
C THR A 33 0.89 -3.28 4.68
N ALA A 34 0.22 -4.28 4.10
CA ALA A 34 0.62 -4.87 2.82
C ALA A 34 0.55 -3.83 1.69
N PHE A 35 -0.53 -3.05 1.62
CA PHE A 35 -0.68 -2.00 0.63
C PHE A 35 0.45 -0.97 0.73
N HIS A 36 0.70 -0.41 1.91
CA HIS A 36 1.71 0.65 2.05
C HIS A 36 3.14 0.14 1.88
N ALA A 37 3.43 -1.11 2.24
CA ALA A 37 4.70 -1.75 1.91
C ALA A 37 4.92 -1.81 0.39
N CYS A 38 3.89 -2.20 -0.37
CA CYS A 38 3.96 -2.27 -1.83
C CYS A 38 3.94 -0.90 -2.51
N GLN A 39 3.12 0.04 -2.05
CA GLN A 39 3.06 1.40 -2.58
C GLN A 39 4.41 2.10 -2.47
N SER A 40 5.07 1.99 -1.31
CA SER A 40 6.35 2.67 -1.06
C SER A 40 7.53 2.10 -1.86
N THR A 41 7.45 0.84 -2.28
CA THR A 41 8.58 0.13 -2.90
C THR A 41 8.39 -0.20 -4.37
N ALA A 42 7.16 -0.50 -4.80
CA ALA A 42 6.87 -1.03 -6.13
C ALA A 42 6.05 -0.07 -7.00
N ALA A 43 5.14 0.71 -6.41
CA ALA A 43 4.21 1.56 -7.18
C ALA A 43 3.81 2.83 -6.39
N PRO A 44 4.64 3.88 -6.41
CA PRO A 44 4.38 5.12 -5.68
C PRO A 44 3.09 5.84 -6.10
N SER A 45 2.61 5.60 -7.33
CA SER A 45 1.34 6.17 -7.81
C SER A 45 0.10 5.43 -7.31
N ALA A 46 0.25 4.26 -6.67
CA ALA A 46 -0.88 3.50 -6.16
C ALA A 46 -1.63 4.32 -5.10
N THR A 47 -2.94 4.38 -5.20
CA THR A 47 -3.81 5.05 -4.23
C THR A 47 -4.87 4.08 -3.78
N MET A 48 -4.94 3.84 -2.46
CA MET A 48 -5.99 3.03 -1.86
C MET A 48 -7.30 3.80 -1.96
N GLU A 49 -8.33 3.13 -2.45
CA GLU A 49 -9.69 3.65 -2.56
C GLU A 49 -10.50 3.19 -1.35
N ASP A 50 -10.49 1.87 -1.06
CA ASP A 50 -11.21 1.28 0.07
C ASP A 50 -10.42 0.15 0.75
N LEU A 51 -10.70 -0.06 2.04
CA LEU A 51 -10.23 -1.19 2.84
C LEU A 51 -11.38 -1.77 3.67
N LEU A 52 -11.88 -2.94 3.25
CA LEU A 52 -12.99 -3.59 3.96
C LEU A 52 -12.54 -4.29 5.23
N VAL A 53 -13.48 -4.48 6.16
CA VAL A 53 -13.31 -5.26 7.41
C VAL A 53 -12.76 -6.68 7.19
N THR A 54 -12.95 -7.24 6.00
CA THR A 54 -12.41 -8.55 5.59
C THR A 54 -10.94 -8.51 5.16
N GLY A 55 -10.29 -7.35 5.21
CA GLY A 55 -8.94 -7.12 4.70
C GLY A 55 -8.85 -6.99 3.18
N ARG A 56 -9.98 -6.87 2.47
CA ARG A 56 -9.96 -6.64 1.01
C ARG A 56 -9.50 -5.22 0.74
N VAL A 57 -8.41 -5.10 -0.02
CA VAL A 57 -7.83 -3.83 -0.46
C VAL A 57 -8.35 -3.52 -1.87
N HIS A 58 -8.89 -2.32 -2.06
CA HIS A 58 -9.20 -1.78 -3.37
C HIS A 58 -8.30 -0.56 -3.60
N TYR A 59 -7.60 -0.55 -4.73
CA TYR A 59 -6.74 0.57 -5.10
C TYR A 59 -6.79 0.82 -6.61
N TRP A 60 -6.32 1.98 -7.03
CA TRP A 60 -5.99 2.29 -8.41
C TRP A 60 -4.53 2.74 -8.53
N THR A 61 -3.98 2.67 -9.73
CA THR A 61 -2.60 3.13 -10.07
C THR A 61 -2.65 3.99 -11.32
N GLN A 62 -1.57 4.72 -11.64
CA GLN A 62 -1.35 5.14 -13.02
C GLN A 62 -1.07 3.89 -13.88
N GLU A 63 -1.58 3.86 -15.12
CA GLU A 63 -1.31 2.76 -16.05
C GLU A 63 0.18 2.52 -16.29
N GLY A 64 0.50 1.28 -16.71
CA GLY A 64 1.86 0.89 -17.07
C GLY A 64 2.56 0.08 -15.97
N VAL A 65 3.81 0.43 -15.69
CA VAL A 65 4.70 -0.37 -14.83
C VAL A 65 4.15 -0.47 -13.40
N ASP A 66 3.68 0.65 -12.84
CA ASP A 66 3.15 0.72 -11.46
C ASP A 66 1.98 -0.24 -11.24
N PHE A 67 1.05 -0.35 -12.19
CA PHE A 67 -0.05 -1.31 -12.10
C PHE A 67 0.45 -2.74 -11.95
N SER A 68 1.35 -3.17 -12.83
CA SER A 68 1.89 -4.53 -12.83
C SER A 68 2.76 -4.81 -11.60
N ALA A 69 3.55 -3.84 -11.17
CA ALA A 69 4.43 -3.94 -10.01
C ALA A 69 3.64 -4.00 -8.70
N MET A 70 2.61 -3.16 -8.55
CA MET A 70 1.73 -3.18 -7.38
C MET A 70 1.01 -4.51 -7.25
N LYS A 71 0.41 -5.00 -8.35
CA LYS A 71 -0.31 -6.27 -8.36
C LYS A 71 0.61 -7.42 -7.97
N ALA A 72 1.81 -7.49 -8.56
CA ALA A 72 2.79 -8.53 -8.23
C ALA A 72 3.23 -8.48 -6.77
N CYS A 73 3.51 -7.28 -6.23
CA CYS A 73 3.89 -7.11 -4.84
C CYS A 73 2.79 -7.57 -3.88
N MET A 74 1.54 -7.16 -4.10
CA MET A 74 0.41 -7.60 -3.27
C MET A 74 0.22 -9.12 -3.34
N GLN A 75 0.40 -9.72 -4.52
CA GLN A 75 0.27 -11.17 -4.70
C GLN A 75 1.35 -11.96 -3.95
N GLN A 76 2.59 -11.44 -3.92
CA GLN A 76 3.69 -11.97 -3.12
C GLN A 76 3.44 -11.79 -1.62
N GLY A 77 2.81 -10.69 -1.23
CA GLY A 77 2.38 -10.39 0.14
C GLY A 77 1.18 -11.20 0.64
N GLY A 78 0.78 -12.26 -0.08
CA GLY A 78 -0.29 -13.17 0.35
C GLY A 78 -1.69 -12.78 -0.12
N TYR A 79 -1.83 -11.92 -1.13
CA TYR A 79 -3.14 -11.57 -1.69
C TYR A 79 -3.41 -12.26 -3.03
N SER A 80 -4.68 -12.46 -3.37
CA SER A 80 -5.14 -12.73 -4.73
C SER A 80 -5.75 -11.45 -5.29
N CYS A 81 -5.34 -11.03 -6.49
CA CYS A 81 -5.70 -9.72 -7.02
C CYS A 81 -6.38 -9.83 -8.38
N ASP A 82 -7.60 -9.31 -8.47
CA ASP A 82 -8.42 -9.22 -9.66
C ASP A 82 -8.44 -7.80 -10.19
N VAL A 83 -8.42 -7.67 -11.51
CA VAL A 83 -8.48 -6.37 -12.18
C VAL A 83 -9.95 -6.02 -12.37
N GLY A 84 -10.35 -4.89 -11.81
CA GLY A 84 -11.68 -4.32 -11.96
C GLY A 84 -11.88 -3.65 -13.32
N VAL A 85 -13.00 -2.94 -13.45
CA VAL A 85 -13.26 -2.10 -14.63
C VAL A 85 -12.28 -0.93 -14.62
N THR A 86 -11.62 -0.68 -15.75
CA THR A 86 -10.82 0.53 -15.96
C THR A 86 -11.77 1.70 -16.19
N ILE A 87 -11.80 2.69 -15.30
CA ILE A 87 -12.55 3.93 -15.51
C ILE A 87 -11.56 4.99 -16.01
N GLY A 88 -11.59 5.30 -17.31
CA GLY A 88 -10.56 6.09 -17.96
C GLY A 88 -9.25 5.31 -18.13
N MET A 89 -8.10 5.94 -17.85
CA MET A 89 -6.75 5.33 -17.89
C MET A 89 -6.24 4.93 -16.50
N ARG A 90 -7.11 4.44 -15.61
CA ARG A 90 -6.75 4.06 -14.24
C ARG A 90 -7.27 2.66 -13.94
N PRO A 91 -6.38 1.65 -13.87
CA PRO A 91 -6.80 0.30 -13.54
C PRO A 91 -7.14 0.21 -12.05
N HIS A 92 -8.39 -0.11 -11.76
CA HIS A 92 -8.82 -0.48 -10.41
C HIS A 92 -8.46 -1.94 -10.16
N THR A 93 -7.93 -2.24 -8.98
CA THR A 93 -7.54 -3.60 -8.58
C THR A 93 -8.15 -3.92 -7.22
N TYR A 94 -8.71 -5.12 -7.12
CA TYR A 94 -9.27 -5.66 -5.88
C TYR A 94 -8.40 -6.82 -5.42
N CYS A 95 -7.78 -6.68 -4.25
CA CYS A 95 -6.91 -7.70 -3.66
C CYS A 95 -7.56 -8.29 -2.40
N TYR A 96 -7.65 -9.61 -2.35
CA TYR A 96 -8.27 -10.40 -1.29
C TYR A 96 -7.18 -11.17 -0.53
N PRO A 97 -7.20 -11.21 0.81
CA PRO A 97 -6.29 -12.07 1.56
C PRO A 97 -6.44 -13.53 1.13
N LYS A 98 -5.33 -14.23 0.87
CA LYS A 98 -5.37 -15.68 0.67
C LYS A 98 -5.64 -16.38 2.01
N PRO A 99 -6.37 -17.50 2.00
CA PRO A 99 -6.47 -18.34 3.18
C PRO A 99 -5.06 -18.82 3.59
N ALA A 100 -4.83 -18.89 4.90
CA ALA A 100 -3.58 -19.36 5.50
C ALA A 100 -3.39 -20.88 5.29
#